data_AF-A0AAE1VVH8-F1
#
_entry.id   AF-A0AAE1VVH8-F1
#
_cell.length_a   1.000
_cell.length_b   1.000
_cell.length_c   1.000
_cell.angle_alpha   90.00
_cell.angle_beta   90.00
_cell.angle_gamma   90.00
#
_symmetry.space_group_name_H-M   'P 1'
#
loop_
_entity.id
_entity.type
_entity.pdbx_description
1 polymer ?
#
loop_
_entity_poly.entity_id
_entity_poly.type
_entity_poly.pdbx_seq_one_letter_code
_entity_poly.pdbx_strand_id
1 'polypeptide(L)'
;MVCGLWMVEAKYMVYNTSQGIVAGKLNVHLVPHTHDDVGWLKTVDQYYVGSNNSIQDSEWIISSLSECLYKWYLIHYLCRNGGWCMHDEAATHYIDMIDQTTLGHRYIKQQFNVTPRIGWQIDPFGHSAVQAYLLGAEVGFDSLFLGRIDYQDRAKRKVEKSLEVIWQGSKSLSSSTQIFAGAFPENYEPPSGFYFEVYDDSAIPVQDDVNLFDYNVQERVNDFVACCFVTSKFHSQLMYADRINAYWTGYFTSRPALKLYVRMMSGYYLASRQLEFFKGRSETGPTTELLADALAIAQHHDAVSGTSKQHVANDYSKRLFIGYKEAEDLVSNSIACMVESASASGCKNPRINFKQANIWSPFFNIGFLHIEFAFVFIGFSAISLSYFHYSLFLSVQEVIYLLKMVDEDKDLSIKATVELKRFPKRKINKIKEMSLSANQEREELEKKRLKWKAEARSDSQDVPRGGPVDPTKLVVELSPMEIRTFVIVLSQSLPAAEVWKSHMSL
;
A
#
# COMPACT_ATOMS: atom_id res chain seq x y z
N MET A 1 24.86 26.80 62.42
CA MET A 1 23.81 26.70 61.37
C MET A 1 23.58 25.22 61.15
N VAL A 2 22.41 24.69 61.52
CA VAL A 2 22.15 23.24 61.49
C VAL A 2 21.56 22.88 60.12
N CYS A 3 22.30 22.14 59.30
CA CYS A 3 21.76 21.56 58.06
C CYS A 3 20.86 20.37 58.41
N GLY A 4 19.55 20.61 58.45
CA GLY A 4 18.57 19.54 58.50
C GLY A 4 18.46 18.85 57.14
N LEU A 5 18.95 17.62 57.03
CA LEU A 5 18.54 16.71 55.96
C LEU A 5 17.06 16.36 56.17
N TRP A 6 16.18 17.00 55.41
CA TRP A 6 14.79 16.56 55.30
C TRP A 6 14.75 15.30 54.43
N MET A 7 14.63 14.13 55.07
CA MET A 7 14.19 12.93 54.36
C MET A 7 12.72 13.10 54.02
N VAL A 8 12.42 13.33 52.74
CA VAL A 8 11.06 13.34 52.22
C VAL A 8 10.60 11.89 52.07
N GLU A 9 9.70 11.43 52.94
CA GLU A 9 9.00 10.16 52.71
C GLU A 9 8.06 10.30 51.51
N ALA A 10 8.45 9.72 50.37
CA ALA A 10 7.56 9.57 49.22
C ALA A 10 6.46 8.54 49.53
N LYS A 11 5.31 9.02 50.01
CA LYS A 11 4.11 8.17 50.17
C LYS A 11 3.51 7.89 48.80
N TYR A 12 3.75 6.68 48.28
CA TYR A 12 3.12 6.20 47.06
C TYR A 12 1.59 6.16 47.20
N MET A 13 0.89 6.92 46.36
CA MET A 13 -0.56 6.78 46.19
C MET A 13 -0.86 5.57 45.29
N VAL A 14 -1.89 4.79 45.65
CA VAL A 14 -2.27 3.58 44.92
C VAL A 14 -3.47 3.86 44.01
N TYR A 15 -3.22 3.94 42.71
CA TYR A 15 -4.27 4.12 41.70
C TYR A 15 -4.98 2.80 41.38
N ASN A 16 -6.32 2.79 41.36
CA ASN A 16 -7.09 1.64 40.90
C ASN A 16 -7.22 1.64 39.37
N THR A 17 -6.27 1.00 38.70
CA THR A 17 -6.22 0.85 37.23
C THR A 17 -6.90 -0.43 36.72
N SER A 18 -7.62 -1.15 37.58
CA SER A 18 -8.18 -2.49 37.29
C SER A 18 -9.66 -2.51 36.88
N GLN A 19 -10.27 -1.35 36.58
CA GLN A 19 -11.70 -1.26 36.31
C GLN A 19 -12.09 -1.91 34.97
N GLY A 20 -13.19 -2.67 34.99
CA GLY A 20 -13.81 -3.28 33.81
C GLY A 20 -15.14 -2.63 33.44
N ILE A 21 -15.84 -3.24 32.48
CA ILE A 21 -17.14 -2.75 31.98
C ILE A 21 -18.20 -2.78 33.09
N VAL A 22 -18.89 -1.65 33.30
CA VAL A 22 -20.02 -1.52 34.23
C VAL A 22 -21.32 -1.39 33.44
N ALA A 23 -22.24 -2.33 33.65
CA ALA A 23 -23.56 -2.31 33.02
C ALA A 23 -24.37 -1.06 33.42
N GLY A 24 -25.11 -0.49 32.47
CA GLY A 24 -25.93 0.71 32.70
C GLY A 24 -25.15 2.03 32.78
N LYS A 25 -23.83 2.03 32.57
CA LYS A 25 -23.00 3.24 32.46
C LYS A 25 -22.45 3.41 31.04
N LEU A 26 -22.05 4.64 30.70
CA LEU A 26 -21.14 4.87 29.59
C LEU A 26 -19.78 4.28 29.96
N ASN A 27 -19.25 3.40 29.12
CA ASN A 27 -17.94 2.78 29.30
C ASN A 27 -16.99 3.37 28.26
N VAL A 28 -15.85 3.90 28.71
CA VAL A 28 -14.88 4.59 27.87
C VAL A 28 -13.65 3.70 27.74
N HIS A 29 -13.45 3.15 26.54
CA HIS A 29 -12.30 2.29 26.26
C HIS A 29 -11.11 3.15 25.85
N LEU A 30 -10.20 3.39 26.80
CA LEU A 30 -8.91 4.01 26.50
C LEU A 30 -8.06 2.99 25.72
N VAL A 31 -7.68 3.35 24.50
CA VAL A 31 -6.83 2.54 23.62
C VAL A 31 -5.57 3.34 23.31
N PRO A 32 -4.49 3.21 24.11
CA PRO A 32 -3.19 3.74 23.75
C PRO A 32 -2.72 3.12 22.44
N HIS A 33 -2.19 3.95 21.54
CA HIS A 33 -1.57 3.54 20.29
C HIS A 33 -0.50 4.55 19.87
N THR A 34 0.47 4.10 19.09
CA THR A 34 1.37 4.97 18.31
C THR A 34 1.13 4.72 16.83
N HIS A 35 1.34 5.75 16.00
CA HIS A 35 1.26 5.64 14.56
C HIS A 35 2.67 5.71 13.97
N ASP A 36 3.26 4.54 13.76
CA ASP A 36 4.65 4.41 13.31
C ASP A 36 4.70 4.21 11.79
N ASP A 37 4.99 5.29 11.06
CA ASP A 37 5.13 5.24 9.60
C ASP A 37 6.31 4.37 9.15
N VAL A 38 6.04 3.45 8.23
CA VAL A 38 7.08 2.63 7.57
C VAL A 38 7.75 3.45 6.44
N GLY A 39 8.11 4.69 6.75
CA GLY A 39 8.73 5.70 5.89
C GLY A 39 7.74 6.75 5.36
N TRP A 40 8.01 8.03 5.62
CA TRP A 40 7.17 9.14 5.16
C TRP A 40 7.97 10.44 5.03
N LEU A 41 8.25 11.13 6.14
CA LEU A 41 9.14 12.29 6.18
C LEU A 41 10.61 11.87 6.34
N LYS A 42 10.85 10.74 7.00
CA LYS A 42 12.15 10.07 7.19
C LYS A 42 12.07 8.64 6.61
N THR A 43 13.21 7.97 6.39
CA THR A 43 13.23 6.56 5.96
C THR A 43 12.83 5.61 7.10
N VAL A 44 12.51 4.35 6.76
CA VAL A 44 12.18 3.30 7.75
C VAL A 44 13.24 3.22 8.86
N ASP A 45 14.50 3.07 8.46
CA ASP A 45 15.60 2.95 9.42
C ASP A 45 15.81 4.25 10.22
N GLN A 46 15.56 5.43 9.62
CA GLN A 46 15.70 6.71 10.31
C GLN A 46 14.64 6.91 11.40
N TYR A 47 13.39 6.50 11.16
CA TYR A 47 12.37 6.45 12.21
C TYR A 47 12.71 5.41 13.28
N TYR A 48 13.09 4.18 12.87
CA TYR A 48 13.44 3.10 13.79
C TYR A 48 14.56 3.48 14.77
N VAL A 49 15.63 4.11 14.29
CA VAL A 49 16.78 4.54 15.12
C VAL A 49 16.69 5.98 15.64
N GLY A 50 15.53 6.65 15.54
CA GLY A 50 15.34 8.00 16.07
C GLY A 50 16.38 9.01 15.56
N SER A 51 16.71 8.98 14.27
CA SER A 51 17.75 9.83 13.68
C SER A 51 17.18 10.90 12.74
N ASN A 52 18.06 11.81 12.31
CA ASN A 52 17.75 12.94 11.44
C ASN A 52 16.67 13.88 11.99
N ASN A 53 16.80 14.22 13.28
CA ASN A 53 15.89 15.07 14.06
C ASN A 53 15.61 16.45 13.44
N SER A 54 16.50 16.96 12.58
CA SER A 54 16.28 18.20 11.82
C SER A 54 15.06 18.17 10.88
N ILE A 55 14.52 16.99 10.58
CA ILE A 55 13.26 16.82 9.84
C ILE A 55 12.04 16.76 10.77
N GLN A 56 12.19 16.06 11.88
CA GLN A 56 11.16 15.80 12.89
C GLN A 56 11.88 15.21 14.10
N ASP A 57 11.78 15.87 15.25
CA ASP A 57 12.09 15.25 16.54
C ASP A 57 11.11 14.10 16.75
N SER A 58 11.67 12.89 16.86
CA SER A 58 10.93 11.70 17.24
C SER A 58 11.83 10.92 18.19
N GLU A 59 11.37 10.70 19.41
CA GLU A 59 12.00 9.67 20.23
C GLU A 59 11.81 8.30 19.57
N TRP A 60 12.62 7.34 19.97
CA TRP A 60 12.87 6.11 19.23
C TRP A 60 11.60 5.25 19.11
N ILE A 61 11.35 4.61 17.97
CA ILE A 61 10.36 3.49 17.92
C ILE A 61 10.75 2.40 18.96
N ILE A 62 12.04 2.30 19.29
CA ILE A 62 12.55 1.45 20.36
C ILE A 62 12.06 1.90 21.76
N SER A 63 11.87 3.19 22.05
CA SER A 63 11.37 3.62 23.36
C SER A 63 9.88 3.30 23.52
N SER A 64 9.04 3.62 22.54
CA SER A 64 7.60 3.27 22.54
C SER A 64 7.37 1.75 22.62
N LEU A 65 8.18 0.95 21.93
CA LEU A 65 8.17 -0.51 22.05
C LEU A 65 8.73 -1.01 23.39
N SER A 66 9.74 -0.35 23.98
CA SER A 66 10.37 -0.83 25.22
C SER A 66 9.43 -0.79 26.44
N GLU A 67 8.57 0.22 26.54
CA GLU A 67 7.55 0.28 27.60
C GLU A 67 6.46 -0.79 27.40
N CYS A 68 6.09 -1.07 26.16
CA CYS A 68 5.16 -2.17 25.83
C CYS A 68 5.77 -3.56 26.09
N LEU A 69 7.05 -3.75 25.73
CA LEU A 69 7.77 -5.03 25.87
C LEU A 69 8.03 -5.43 27.32
N TYR A 70 8.13 -4.47 28.24
CA TYR A 70 8.30 -4.75 29.68
C TYR A 70 7.12 -5.51 30.32
N LYS A 71 5.98 -5.64 29.61
CA LYS A 71 4.84 -6.46 30.02
C LYS A 71 4.47 -7.47 28.93
N TRP A 72 5.14 -8.62 28.93
CA TRP A 72 4.84 -9.80 28.08
C TRP A 72 3.34 -10.18 27.99
N TYR A 73 2.54 -9.86 29.01
CA TYR A 73 1.08 -10.06 29.02
C TYR A 73 0.31 -9.19 28.01
N LEU A 74 0.87 -8.06 27.57
CA LEU A 74 0.19 -7.08 26.72
C LEU A 74 0.15 -7.47 25.23
N ILE A 75 1.18 -8.17 24.72
CA ILE A 75 1.31 -8.52 23.29
C ILE A 75 0.11 -9.33 22.78
N HIS A 76 -0.47 -10.20 23.64
CA HIS A 76 -1.67 -10.98 23.32
C HIS A 76 -2.91 -10.14 22.98
N TYR A 77 -2.99 -8.90 23.43
CA TYR A 77 -4.15 -8.01 23.27
C TYR A 77 -3.89 -6.78 22.39
N LEU A 78 -2.64 -6.52 22.00
CA LEU A 78 -2.22 -5.26 21.35
C LEU A 78 -1.77 -5.38 19.89
N CYS A 79 -1.52 -6.59 19.35
CA CYS A 79 -1.24 -6.76 17.92
C CYS A 79 -2.50 -6.52 17.06
N ARG A 80 -2.75 -5.26 16.71
CA ARG A 80 -3.77 -4.81 15.75
C ARG A 80 -3.17 -4.76 14.34
N ASN A 81 -3.99 -5.05 13.32
CA ASN A 81 -3.60 -5.26 11.91
C ASN A 81 -2.57 -6.41 11.74
N GLY A 82 -1.34 -6.20 12.19
CA GLY A 82 -0.29 -7.23 12.23
C GLY A 82 0.35 -7.57 10.89
N GLY A 83 0.03 -6.84 9.81
CA GLY A 83 0.85 -6.85 8.60
C GLY A 83 2.23 -6.22 8.84
N TRP A 84 3.10 -6.31 7.83
CA TRP A 84 4.41 -5.64 7.82
C TRP A 84 4.30 -4.10 7.80
N CYS A 85 3.21 -3.57 7.24
CA CYS A 85 2.85 -2.16 7.29
C CYS A 85 1.32 -1.96 7.34
N MET A 86 0.91 -0.73 7.61
CA MET A 86 -0.45 -0.25 7.33
C MET A 86 -0.50 0.16 5.85
N HIS A 87 -0.98 -0.74 4.99
CA HIS A 87 -0.88 -0.56 3.54
C HIS A 87 -1.89 0.44 2.98
N ASP A 88 -1.53 1.11 1.87
CA ASP A 88 -2.50 1.85 1.04
C ASP A 88 -3.62 0.91 0.57
N GLU A 89 -4.82 1.45 0.33
CA GLU A 89 -5.98 0.71 -0.14
C GLU A 89 -6.39 1.04 -1.59
N ALA A 90 -5.75 2.04 -2.23
CA ALA A 90 -6.10 2.46 -3.59
C ALA A 90 -5.07 2.05 -4.68
N ALA A 91 -3.77 2.19 -4.42
CA ALA A 91 -2.71 1.88 -5.39
C ALA A 91 -2.04 0.51 -5.19
N THR A 92 -2.41 -0.23 -4.14
CA THR A 92 -1.95 -1.61 -3.90
C THR A 92 -2.66 -2.63 -4.80
N HIS A 93 -2.06 -3.81 -4.92
CA HIS A 93 -2.71 -4.98 -5.50
C HIS A 93 -2.96 -6.04 -4.42
N TYR A 94 -4.10 -6.75 -4.50
CA TYR A 94 -4.52 -7.69 -3.46
C TYR A 94 -3.50 -8.80 -3.14
N ILE A 95 -2.69 -9.23 -4.12
CA ILE A 95 -1.58 -10.18 -3.89
C ILE A 95 -0.56 -9.59 -2.91
N ASP A 96 -0.17 -8.33 -3.11
CA ASP A 96 0.85 -7.68 -2.29
C ASP A 96 0.29 -7.31 -0.91
N MET A 97 -0.99 -6.93 -0.82
CA MET A 97 -1.73 -6.80 0.44
C MET A 97 -1.73 -8.13 1.22
N ILE A 98 -1.97 -9.27 0.56
CA ILE A 98 -1.89 -10.60 1.18
C ILE A 98 -0.46 -10.95 1.58
N ASP A 99 0.53 -10.74 0.71
CA ASP A 99 1.92 -11.11 0.97
C ASP A 99 2.49 -10.34 2.18
N GLN A 100 2.28 -9.01 2.25
CA GLN A 100 2.74 -8.20 3.38
C GLN A 100 2.00 -8.56 4.69
N THR A 101 0.70 -8.86 4.60
CA THR A 101 -0.09 -9.30 5.78
C THR A 101 0.39 -10.65 6.27
N THR A 102 0.63 -11.58 5.35
CA THR A 102 1.11 -12.94 5.63
C THR A 102 2.51 -12.93 6.25
N LEU A 103 3.40 -12.03 5.81
CA LEU A 103 4.74 -11.89 6.37
C LEU A 103 4.67 -11.47 7.86
N GLY A 104 3.94 -10.40 8.17
CA GLY A 104 3.74 -9.94 9.54
C GLY A 104 2.99 -10.94 10.43
N HIS A 105 1.89 -11.52 9.94
CA HIS A 105 1.11 -12.53 10.68
C HIS A 105 1.94 -13.78 10.98
N ARG A 106 2.75 -14.25 10.03
CA ARG A 106 3.65 -15.39 10.24
C ARG A 106 4.69 -15.07 11.32
N TYR A 107 5.30 -13.88 11.29
CA TYR A 107 6.26 -13.46 12.30
C TYR A 107 5.62 -13.39 13.69
N ILE A 108 4.47 -12.71 13.83
CA ILE A 108 3.70 -12.63 15.08
C ILE A 108 3.34 -14.02 15.61
N LYS A 109 2.91 -14.93 14.72
CA LYS A 109 2.56 -16.31 15.10
C LYS A 109 3.77 -17.12 15.56
N GLN A 110 4.93 -16.93 14.95
CA GLN A 110 6.17 -17.63 15.30
C GLN A 110 6.78 -17.11 16.61
N GLN A 111 6.82 -15.79 16.81
CA GLN A 111 7.44 -15.19 18.01
C GLN A 111 6.53 -15.22 19.24
N PHE A 112 5.23 -15.02 19.06
CA PHE A 112 4.29 -14.79 20.17
C PHE A 112 3.12 -15.78 20.23
N ASN A 113 2.96 -16.66 19.24
CA ASN A 113 1.80 -17.55 19.07
C ASN A 113 0.43 -16.81 18.95
N VAL A 114 0.46 -15.49 18.76
CA VAL A 114 -0.74 -14.64 18.60
C VAL A 114 -1.24 -14.70 17.16
N THR A 115 -2.55 -14.50 16.97
CA THR A 115 -3.18 -14.28 15.66
C THR A 115 -4.05 -13.02 15.77
N PRO A 116 -3.72 -11.92 15.07
CA PRO A 116 -4.49 -10.67 15.13
C PRO A 116 -5.96 -10.87 14.77
N ARG A 117 -6.87 -10.17 15.48
CA ARG A 117 -8.34 -10.26 15.31
C ARG A 117 -9.00 -8.91 14.99
N ILE A 118 -8.22 -7.84 14.94
CA ILE A 118 -8.70 -6.47 14.77
C ILE A 118 -7.87 -5.81 13.68
N GLY A 119 -8.51 -5.43 12.57
CA GLY A 119 -7.91 -4.60 11.54
C GLY A 119 -7.80 -3.15 12.00
N TRP A 120 -6.71 -2.49 11.62
CA TRP A 120 -6.40 -1.10 11.99
C TRP A 120 -5.86 -0.38 10.77
N GLN A 121 -6.73 0.41 10.13
CA GLN A 121 -6.46 1.17 8.92
C GLN A 121 -6.82 2.64 9.20
N ILE A 122 -6.11 3.25 10.15
CA ILE A 122 -6.41 4.61 10.60
C ILE A 122 -5.97 5.67 9.58
N ASP A 123 -4.91 5.43 8.82
CA ASP A 123 -4.32 6.44 7.92
C ASP A 123 -4.44 6.26 6.40
N PRO A 124 -4.76 5.08 5.81
CA PRO A 124 -4.96 4.98 4.36
C PRO A 124 -6.00 6.00 3.85
N PHE A 125 -5.71 6.68 2.74
CA PHE A 125 -6.47 7.84 2.26
C PHE A 125 -7.78 7.41 1.56
N GLY A 126 -8.71 6.89 2.33
CA GLY A 126 -9.92 6.20 1.87
C GLY A 126 -9.75 4.68 1.86
N HIS A 127 -10.88 3.97 1.88
CA HIS A 127 -10.91 2.52 2.14
C HIS A 127 -11.53 1.73 0.99
N SER A 128 -11.04 0.51 0.79
CA SER A 128 -11.40 -0.39 -0.30
C SER A 128 -12.39 -1.46 0.16
N ALA A 129 -13.27 -1.88 -0.76
CA ALA A 129 -14.13 -3.04 -0.52
C ALA A 129 -13.30 -4.33 -0.27
N VAL A 130 -12.12 -4.44 -0.88
CA VAL A 130 -11.19 -5.58 -0.74
C VAL A 130 -10.64 -5.68 0.69
N GLN A 131 -10.33 -4.56 1.33
CA GLN A 131 -9.91 -4.54 2.73
C GLN A 131 -10.97 -5.10 3.67
N ALA A 132 -12.25 -4.83 3.41
CA ALA A 132 -13.34 -5.33 4.25
C ALA A 132 -13.51 -6.86 4.14
N TYR A 133 -13.67 -7.37 2.92
CA TYR A 133 -14.01 -8.79 2.73
C TYR A 133 -12.78 -9.71 2.74
N LEU A 134 -11.65 -9.28 2.17
CA LEU A 134 -10.47 -10.13 1.98
C LEU A 134 -9.46 -9.95 3.12
N LEU A 135 -8.93 -8.73 3.29
CA LEU A 135 -7.95 -8.42 4.34
C LEU A 135 -8.59 -8.07 5.70
N GLY A 136 -9.89 -8.39 5.84
CA GLY A 136 -10.68 -8.25 7.04
C GLY A 136 -11.30 -9.61 7.39
N ALA A 137 -12.46 -9.90 6.82
CA ALA A 137 -13.23 -11.10 7.14
C ALA A 137 -12.47 -12.41 6.82
N GLU A 138 -11.94 -12.59 5.60
CA GLU A 138 -11.25 -13.84 5.19
C GLU A 138 -9.90 -14.05 5.90
N VAL A 139 -9.20 -12.97 6.30
CA VAL A 139 -8.01 -13.04 7.19
C VAL A 139 -8.38 -13.44 8.63
N GLY A 140 -9.67 -13.38 8.99
CA GLY A 140 -10.18 -13.81 10.29
C GLY A 140 -10.29 -12.71 11.34
N PHE A 141 -10.42 -11.45 10.92
CA PHE A 141 -10.71 -10.34 11.84
C PHE A 141 -12.20 -10.28 12.20
N ASP A 142 -12.47 -10.02 13.49
CA ASP A 142 -13.81 -9.77 14.00
C ASP A 142 -14.24 -8.31 13.75
N SER A 143 -13.28 -7.38 13.68
CA SER A 143 -13.52 -5.95 13.50
C SER A 143 -12.42 -5.25 12.70
N LEU A 144 -12.76 -4.10 12.10
CA LEU A 144 -11.87 -3.25 11.32
C LEU A 144 -12.12 -1.78 11.69
N PHE A 145 -11.10 -1.06 12.13
CA PHE A 145 -11.19 0.36 12.48
C PHE A 145 -10.53 1.26 11.44
N LEU A 146 -11.18 2.38 11.14
CA LEU A 146 -10.88 3.27 10.01
C LEU A 146 -10.78 4.73 10.45
N GLY A 147 -9.79 5.50 9.99
CA GLY A 147 -9.69 6.93 10.35
C GLY A 147 -10.18 7.88 9.24
N ARG A 148 -9.83 7.62 7.98
CA ARG A 148 -9.98 8.58 6.87
C ARG A 148 -11.17 8.26 5.95
N ILE A 149 -12.31 8.83 6.30
CA ILE A 149 -13.55 8.85 5.52
C ILE A 149 -13.95 10.29 5.14
N ASP A 150 -14.74 10.42 4.06
CA ASP A 150 -15.25 11.71 3.55
C ASP A 150 -15.81 12.63 4.64
N TYR A 151 -15.56 13.93 4.55
CA TYR A 151 -16.11 14.88 5.52
C TYR A 151 -17.64 15.04 5.42
N GLN A 152 -18.24 14.98 4.22
CA GLN A 152 -19.69 15.11 4.05
C GLN A 152 -20.40 13.84 4.51
N ASP A 153 -19.90 12.68 4.08
CA ASP A 153 -20.46 11.42 4.55
C ASP A 153 -20.31 11.34 6.07
N ARG A 154 -19.11 11.56 6.64
CA ARG A 154 -18.88 11.64 8.10
C ARG A 154 -19.86 12.57 8.82
N ALA A 155 -20.23 13.70 8.23
CA ALA A 155 -21.22 14.64 8.79
C ALA A 155 -22.68 14.12 8.72
N LYS A 156 -23.10 13.54 7.59
CA LYS A 156 -24.41 12.86 7.46
C LYS A 156 -24.53 11.70 8.45
N ARG A 157 -23.48 10.91 8.49
CA ARG A 157 -23.30 9.68 9.23
C ARG A 157 -23.18 9.95 10.74
N LYS A 158 -22.53 11.07 11.13
CA LYS A 158 -22.68 11.75 12.43
C LYS A 158 -24.15 11.83 12.86
N VAL A 159 -25.03 12.36 12.01
CA VAL A 159 -26.48 12.51 12.30
C VAL A 159 -27.22 11.15 12.32
N GLU A 160 -26.93 10.25 11.38
CA GLU A 160 -27.67 8.99 11.16
C GLU A 160 -27.34 7.84 12.13
N LYS A 161 -26.20 7.88 12.83
CA LYS A 161 -25.75 6.84 13.77
C LYS A 161 -25.31 5.47 13.19
N SER A 162 -24.67 5.43 12.02
CA SER A 162 -23.90 4.31 11.43
C SER A 162 -22.30 4.33 11.35
N LEU A 163 -21.44 4.57 12.39
CA LEU A 163 -19.91 4.54 12.22
C LEU A 163 -19.56 3.08 12.07
N GLU A 164 -19.91 2.43 13.17
CA GLU A 164 -20.12 1.02 13.38
C GLU A 164 -21.21 0.55 12.41
N VAL A 165 -20.79 -0.26 11.44
CA VAL A 165 -21.64 -0.94 10.47
C VAL A 165 -21.17 -2.38 10.30
N ILE A 166 -22.08 -3.25 9.88
CA ILE A 166 -21.70 -4.55 9.32
C ILE A 166 -21.39 -4.33 7.84
N TRP A 167 -20.09 -4.25 7.50
CA TRP A 167 -19.64 -3.96 6.15
C TRP A 167 -19.55 -5.25 5.33
N GLN A 168 -20.40 -5.36 4.31
CA GLN A 168 -20.36 -6.41 3.30
C GLN A 168 -19.58 -5.94 2.07
N GLY A 169 -18.26 -6.12 2.07
CA GLY A 169 -17.38 -5.67 0.99
C GLY A 169 -17.54 -6.43 -0.34
N SER A 170 -17.94 -7.71 -0.29
CA SER A 170 -18.08 -8.56 -1.48
C SER A 170 -19.54 -8.67 -1.93
N LYS A 171 -19.81 -8.36 -3.20
CA LYS A 171 -21.14 -8.58 -3.80
C LYS A 171 -21.46 -10.08 -4.01
N SER A 172 -20.44 -10.90 -4.20
CA SER A 172 -20.60 -12.33 -4.48
C SER A 172 -20.68 -13.18 -3.22
N LEU A 173 -20.05 -12.73 -2.13
CA LEU A 173 -19.98 -13.46 -0.85
C LEU A 173 -20.89 -12.83 0.22
N SER A 174 -21.21 -11.53 0.12
CA SER A 174 -22.18 -10.80 0.95
C SER A 174 -21.99 -11.06 2.44
N SER A 175 -22.95 -11.69 3.11
CA SER A 175 -22.95 -11.93 4.56
C SER A 175 -21.94 -12.98 5.02
N SER A 176 -21.41 -13.83 4.13
CA SER A 176 -20.36 -14.81 4.51
C SER A 176 -19.00 -14.16 4.76
N THR A 177 -18.76 -12.98 4.21
CA THR A 177 -17.52 -12.19 4.38
C THR A 177 -17.83 -10.78 4.88
N GLN A 178 -18.70 -10.69 5.89
CA GLN A 178 -19.05 -9.43 6.53
C GLN A 178 -18.15 -9.18 7.75
N ILE A 179 -17.80 -7.92 8.00
CA ILE A 179 -16.97 -7.52 9.13
C ILE A 179 -17.63 -6.34 9.87
N PHE A 180 -17.45 -6.27 11.19
CA PHE A 180 -17.79 -5.05 11.94
C PHE A 180 -16.77 -3.96 11.60
N ALA A 181 -17.19 -2.92 10.90
CA ALA A 181 -16.35 -1.79 10.55
C ALA A 181 -16.74 -0.58 11.41
N GLY A 182 -15.77 -0.01 12.13
CA GLY A 182 -15.93 1.22 12.91
C GLY A 182 -14.97 2.29 12.41
N ALA A 183 -15.45 3.26 11.63
CA ALA A 183 -14.64 4.46 11.41
C ALA A 183 -14.53 5.29 12.72
N PHE A 184 -13.66 6.31 12.78
CA PHE A 184 -13.59 7.26 13.91
C PHE A 184 -14.43 8.53 13.69
N PRO A 185 -14.90 9.19 14.76
CA PRO A 185 -15.77 10.36 14.62
C PRO A 185 -15.03 11.58 14.06
N GLU A 186 -13.71 11.67 14.26
CA GLU A 186 -12.82 12.75 13.79
C GLU A 186 -11.48 12.15 13.32
N ASN A 187 -10.33 12.66 13.78
CA ASN A 187 -9.03 12.02 13.49
C ASN A 187 -8.76 10.81 14.42
N TYR A 188 -7.61 10.16 14.27
CA TYR A 188 -7.11 9.08 15.15
C TYR A 188 -6.28 9.58 16.36
N GLU A 189 -6.16 10.91 16.49
CA GLU A 189 -5.63 11.59 17.66
C GLU A 189 -6.58 11.46 18.87
N PRO A 190 -6.07 11.57 20.12
CA PRO A 190 -6.93 11.73 21.27
C PRO A 190 -7.70 13.07 21.19
N PRO A 191 -8.82 13.20 21.93
CA PRO A 191 -9.53 14.47 22.00
C PRO A 191 -8.67 15.61 22.57
N SER A 192 -8.99 16.85 22.19
CA SER A 192 -8.30 18.05 22.65
C SER A 192 -8.15 18.08 24.18
N GLY A 193 -6.94 18.38 24.66
CA GLY A 193 -6.58 18.35 26.08
C GLY A 193 -6.27 16.97 26.66
N PHE A 194 -6.21 15.91 25.84
CA PHE A 194 -5.84 14.54 26.24
C PHE A 194 -4.69 13.94 25.41
N TYR A 195 -3.90 14.79 24.76
CA TYR A 195 -2.59 14.44 24.22
C TYR A 195 -1.57 14.58 25.37
N PHE A 196 -0.75 13.54 25.59
CA PHE A 196 0.17 13.45 26.72
C PHE A 196 1.58 13.02 26.28
N GLU A 197 1.99 13.52 25.12
CA GLU A 197 3.34 13.30 24.59
C GLU A 197 4.38 14.09 25.39
N VAL A 198 5.62 13.60 25.42
CA VAL A 198 6.69 14.27 26.15
C VAL A 198 6.99 15.63 25.51
N TYR A 199 7.11 16.68 26.34
CA TYR A 199 7.36 18.07 25.93
C TYR A 199 6.20 18.76 25.16
N ASP A 200 4.97 18.23 25.16
CA ASP A 200 3.81 19.01 24.71
C ASP A 200 3.33 20.00 25.77
N ASP A 201 3.64 21.28 25.57
CA ASP A 201 3.15 22.40 26.41
C ASP A 201 1.61 22.56 26.39
N SER A 202 0.90 21.89 25.47
CA SER A 202 -0.58 21.88 25.42
C SER A 202 -1.21 20.86 26.39
N ALA A 203 -0.42 19.90 26.89
CA ALA A 203 -0.88 18.87 27.80
C ALA A 203 -1.13 19.45 29.21
N ILE A 204 -2.38 19.45 29.67
CA ILE A 204 -2.71 19.80 31.06
C ILE A 204 -2.58 18.54 31.93
N PRO A 205 -1.52 18.41 32.76
CA PRO A 205 -1.32 17.23 33.59
C PRO A 205 -2.42 17.10 34.65
N VAL A 206 -2.66 15.89 35.13
CA VAL A 206 -3.47 15.68 36.33
C VAL A 206 -2.57 15.92 37.54
N GLN A 207 -2.78 17.02 38.25
CA GLN A 207 -2.12 17.31 39.52
C GLN A 207 -3.04 16.88 40.66
N ASP A 208 -2.65 15.81 41.35
CA ASP A 208 -3.42 15.16 42.40
C ASP A 208 -2.73 15.16 43.78
N ASP A 209 -1.53 15.74 43.91
CA ASP A 209 -0.94 16.04 45.22
C ASP A 209 -1.57 17.30 45.81
N VAL A 210 -2.39 17.11 46.85
CA VAL A 210 -3.05 18.18 47.61
C VAL A 210 -2.09 19.13 48.34
N ASN A 211 -0.80 18.80 48.41
CA ASN A 211 0.24 19.64 49.02
C ASN A 211 0.96 20.54 47.99
N LEU A 212 0.73 20.33 46.70
CA LEU A 212 1.24 21.17 45.62
C LEU A 212 0.19 22.20 45.20
N PHE A 213 0.66 23.28 44.57
CA PHE A 213 -0.22 24.25 43.94
C PHE A 213 -0.89 23.64 42.70
N ASP A 214 -1.98 24.26 42.24
CA ASP A 214 -2.68 23.94 40.99
C ASP A 214 -3.30 22.51 40.94
N TYR A 215 -3.71 21.98 42.09
CA TYR A 215 -4.52 20.75 42.19
C TYR A 215 -5.80 20.83 41.34
N ASN A 216 -5.97 19.92 40.38
CA ASN A 216 -6.96 20.05 39.31
C ASN A 216 -7.83 18.79 39.05
N VAL A 217 -7.76 17.76 39.89
CA VAL A 217 -8.43 16.45 39.66
C VAL A 217 -9.90 16.57 39.26
N GLN A 218 -10.68 17.39 39.97
CA GLN A 218 -12.11 17.52 39.69
C GLN A 218 -12.40 18.20 38.34
N GLU A 219 -11.54 19.12 37.91
CA GLU A 219 -11.61 19.78 36.60
C GLU A 219 -11.30 18.78 35.49
N ARG A 220 -10.18 18.06 35.59
CA ARG A 220 -9.76 17.07 34.58
C ARG A 220 -10.74 15.90 34.44
N VAL A 221 -11.40 15.49 35.54
CA VAL A 221 -12.52 14.54 35.50
C VAL A 221 -13.73 15.12 34.77
N ASN A 222 -14.08 16.39 35.00
CA ASN A 222 -15.19 17.04 34.31
C ASN A 222 -14.90 17.22 32.81
N ASP A 223 -13.68 17.61 32.43
CA ASP A 223 -13.22 17.69 31.04
C ASP A 223 -13.38 16.34 30.33
N PHE A 224 -12.93 15.27 30.97
CA PHE A 224 -12.98 13.91 30.42
C PHE A 224 -14.44 13.47 30.22
N VAL A 225 -15.30 13.70 31.21
CA VAL A 225 -16.73 13.38 31.11
C VAL A 225 -17.42 14.21 30.02
N ALA A 226 -17.14 15.51 29.93
CA ALA A 226 -17.69 16.40 28.90
C ALA A 226 -17.27 15.94 27.50
N CYS A 227 -15.99 15.62 27.32
CA CYS A 227 -15.46 15.05 26.09
C CYS A 227 -16.19 13.75 25.69
N CYS A 228 -16.36 12.81 26.63
CA CYS A 228 -17.03 11.54 26.38
C CYS A 228 -18.50 11.70 25.98
N PHE A 229 -19.21 12.71 26.47
CA PHE A 229 -20.58 13.02 26.04
C PHE A 229 -20.68 13.66 24.65
N VAL A 230 -19.58 14.23 24.14
CA VAL A 230 -19.47 14.69 22.75
C VAL A 230 -19.11 13.53 21.82
N THR A 231 -18.15 12.67 22.20
CA THR A 231 -17.64 11.57 21.36
C THR A 231 -18.47 10.28 21.37
N SER A 232 -19.40 10.09 22.32
CA SER A 232 -20.30 8.91 22.39
C SER A 232 -21.47 8.91 21.40
N LYS A 233 -21.48 9.86 20.47
CA LYS A 233 -22.33 9.90 19.27
C LYS A 233 -21.38 9.75 18.07
N PHE A 234 -21.92 9.56 16.87
CA PHE A 234 -21.32 9.87 15.56
C PHE A 234 -20.61 8.78 14.78
N HIS A 235 -20.74 8.82 13.43
CA HIS A 235 -21.16 7.57 12.78
C HIS A 235 -21.04 7.29 11.18
N SER A 236 -19.85 7.33 10.47
CA SER A 236 -19.23 6.78 9.12
C SER A 236 -19.24 7.32 7.60
N GLN A 237 -19.14 6.45 6.54
CA GLN A 237 -18.03 6.20 5.51
C GLN A 237 -18.16 6.46 3.92
N LEU A 238 -17.09 7.00 3.26
CA LEU A 238 -16.50 6.75 1.88
C LEU A 238 -16.30 7.88 0.82
N MET A 239 -15.17 7.74 0.06
CA MET A 239 -14.41 8.70 -0.79
C MET A 239 -13.71 9.82 -0.01
N TYR A 240 -12.38 9.85 0.06
CA TYR A 240 -11.71 10.80 0.97
C TYR A 240 -11.53 12.20 0.38
N ALA A 241 -12.34 13.13 0.88
CA ALA A 241 -11.96 14.53 1.05
C ALA A 241 -11.95 14.86 2.56
N ASP A 242 -10.90 15.54 3.03
CA ASP A 242 -10.79 16.03 4.41
C ASP A 242 -11.52 17.37 4.61
N ARG A 243 -11.64 18.16 3.54
CA ARG A 243 -12.36 19.43 3.49
C ARG A 243 -12.84 19.75 2.07
N ILE A 244 -13.63 20.81 1.94
CA ILE A 244 -14.11 21.31 0.64
C ILE A 244 -12.95 21.53 -0.35
N ASN A 245 -13.14 21.06 -1.59
CA ASN A 245 -12.16 21.11 -2.69
C ASN A 245 -10.81 20.40 -2.45
N ALA A 246 -10.67 19.61 -1.38
CA ALA A 246 -9.49 18.80 -1.10
C ALA A 246 -9.79 17.31 -1.28
N TYR A 247 -10.03 16.88 -2.53
CA TYR A 247 -10.17 15.45 -2.85
C TYR A 247 -8.80 14.80 -2.99
N TRP A 248 -8.53 13.75 -2.22
CA TRP A 248 -7.24 13.06 -2.20
C TRP A 248 -7.16 12.03 -3.35
N THR A 249 -7.32 12.48 -4.60
CA THR A 249 -7.27 11.61 -5.79
C THR A 249 -5.97 11.73 -6.57
N GLY A 250 -5.12 12.71 -6.26
CA GLY A 250 -3.81 12.90 -6.92
C GLY A 250 -2.83 11.74 -6.67
N TYR A 251 -2.85 11.16 -5.46
CA TYR A 251 -1.94 10.06 -5.10
C TYR A 251 -2.20 8.77 -5.90
N PHE A 252 -3.36 8.63 -6.55
CA PHE A 252 -3.62 7.54 -7.49
C PHE A 252 -2.62 7.51 -8.66
N THR A 253 -2.02 8.67 -9.01
CA THR A 253 -1.03 8.78 -10.09
C THR A 253 0.35 9.24 -9.62
N SER A 254 0.48 9.89 -8.44
CA SER A 254 1.77 10.34 -7.89
C SER A 254 2.86 9.27 -7.93
N ARG A 255 4.09 9.65 -8.33
CA ARG A 255 5.24 8.74 -8.50
C ARG A 255 4.92 7.51 -9.38
N PRO A 256 4.43 7.69 -10.63
CA PRO A 256 3.95 6.58 -11.45
C PRO A 256 5.06 5.54 -11.78
N ALA A 257 6.31 5.98 -11.87
CA ALA A 257 7.46 5.10 -12.03
C ALA A 257 7.68 4.17 -10.82
N LEU A 258 7.45 4.63 -9.58
CA LEU A 258 7.54 3.80 -8.38
C LEU A 258 6.39 2.79 -8.32
N LYS A 259 5.16 3.22 -8.61
CA LYS A 259 3.98 2.32 -8.75
C LYS A 259 4.23 1.20 -9.77
N LEU A 260 4.76 1.55 -10.96
CA LEU A 260 5.13 0.58 -11.97
C LEU A 260 6.24 -0.37 -11.48
N TYR A 261 7.26 0.15 -10.80
CA TYR A 261 8.36 -0.66 -10.29
C TYR A 261 7.88 -1.67 -9.22
N VAL A 262 7.06 -1.24 -8.26
CA VAL A 262 6.40 -2.14 -7.29
C VAL A 262 5.60 -3.22 -8.02
N ARG A 263 4.82 -2.87 -9.04
CA ARG A 263 4.03 -3.84 -9.80
C ARG A 263 4.89 -4.86 -10.57
N MET A 264 6.00 -4.42 -11.16
CA MET A 264 6.96 -5.30 -11.81
C MET A 264 7.62 -6.25 -10.81
N MET A 265 8.05 -5.72 -9.65
CA MET A 265 8.72 -6.50 -8.61
C MET A 265 7.77 -7.51 -7.95
N SER A 266 6.50 -7.17 -7.75
CA SER A 266 5.42 -8.07 -7.33
C SER A 266 5.30 -9.30 -8.25
N GLY A 267 5.19 -9.05 -9.57
CA GLY A 267 5.11 -10.13 -10.57
C GLY A 267 6.39 -10.97 -10.62
N TYR A 268 7.56 -10.33 -10.49
CA TYR A 268 8.86 -11.01 -10.44
C TYR A 268 8.98 -11.90 -9.20
N TYR A 269 8.66 -11.38 -8.02
CA TYR A 269 8.68 -12.09 -6.73
C TYR A 269 7.75 -13.31 -6.70
N LEU A 270 6.58 -13.24 -7.37
CA LEU A 270 5.70 -14.40 -7.55
C LEU A 270 6.39 -15.51 -8.38
N ALA A 271 7.06 -15.14 -9.49
CA ALA A 271 7.82 -16.09 -10.30
C ALA A 271 9.05 -16.65 -9.54
N SER A 272 9.80 -15.79 -8.83
CA SER A 272 10.96 -16.19 -8.03
C SER A 272 10.59 -17.22 -6.96
N ARG A 273 9.47 -17.04 -6.25
CA ARG A 273 8.99 -18.01 -5.24
C ARG A 273 8.61 -19.36 -5.83
N GLN A 274 8.00 -19.39 -7.02
CA GLN A 274 7.70 -20.65 -7.72
C GLN A 274 9.00 -21.39 -8.07
N LEU A 275 9.99 -20.67 -8.59
CA LEU A 275 11.29 -21.24 -8.96
C LEU A 275 12.13 -21.67 -7.74
N GLU A 276 12.09 -20.91 -6.64
CA GLU A 276 12.66 -21.28 -5.34
C GLU A 276 12.06 -22.58 -4.79
N PHE A 277 10.73 -22.71 -4.87
CA PHE A 277 10.03 -23.94 -4.48
C PHE A 277 10.46 -25.14 -5.34
N PHE A 278 10.53 -24.99 -6.67
CA PHE A 278 10.95 -26.09 -7.56
C PHE A 278 12.42 -26.48 -7.41
N LYS A 279 13.31 -25.52 -7.16
CA LYS A 279 14.73 -25.79 -6.86
C LYS A 279 14.90 -26.46 -5.48
N GLY A 280 14.02 -26.14 -4.53
CA GLY A 280 14.23 -26.32 -3.11
C GLY A 280 14.95 -25.11 -2.53
N ARG A 281 14.42 -24.58 -1.42
CA ARG A 281 14.96 -23.39 -0.74
C ARG A 281 16.34 -23.71 -0.13
N SER A 282 17.29 -22.79 -0.30
CA SER A 282 18.64 -22.90 0.26
C SER A 282 18.71 -22.33 1.67
N GLU A 283 19.54 -22.91 2.54
CA GLU A 283 19.86 -22.37 3.87
C GLU A 283 20.93 -21.27 3.82
N THR A 284 21.80 -21.28 2.80
CA THR A 284 22.98 -20.40 2.70
C THR A 284 23.14 -19.74 1.33
N GLY A 285 22.12 -19.81 0.48
CA GLY A 285 22.12 -19.23 -0.87
C GLY A 285 21.14 -18.07 -0.99
N PRO A 286 21.07 -17.41 -2.16
CA PRO A 286 20.09 -16.36 -2.39
C PRO A 286 18.66 -16.90 -2.23
N THR A 287 17.80 -16.09 -1.62
CA THR A 287 16.40 -16.38 -1.32
C THR A 287 15.48 -15.29 -1.86
N THR A 288 14.16 -15.45 -1.67
CA THR A 288 13.20 -14.37 -1.94
C THR A 288 12.98 -13.39 -0.78
N GLU A 289 13.68 -13.51 0.35
CA GLU A 289 13.33 -12.77 1.58
C GLU A 289 13.59 -11.26 1.52
N LEU A 290 14.74 -10.80 0.99
CA LEU A 290 14.98 -9.36 0.86
C LEU A 290 14.00 -8.68 -0.12
N LEU A 291 13.50 -9.41 -1.11
CA LEU A 291 12.45 -8.90 -2.01
C LEU A 291 11.07 -8.91 -1.32
N ALA A 292 10.81 -9.89 -0.46
CA ALA A 292 9.59 -9.94 0.35
C ALA A 292 9.50 -8.75 1.31
N ASP A 293 10.57 -8.46 2.07
CA ASP A 293 10.67 -7.29 2.95
C ASP A 293 10.48 -5.98 2.16
N ALA A 294 11.26 -5.79 1.09
CA ALA A 294 11.20 -4.57 0.29
C ALA A 294 9.81 -4.33 -0.34
N LEU A 295 9.14 -5.38 -0.83
CA LEU A 295 7.77 -5.28 -1.34
C LEU A 295 6.76 -5.03 -0.24
N ALA A 296 6.92 -5.64 0.94
CA ALA A 296 6.02 -5.49 2.07
C ALA A 296 6.09 -4.06 2.65
N ILE A 297 7.30 -3.50 2.79
CA ILE A 297 7.53 -2.08 3.09
C ILE A 297 6.88 -1.19 2.01
N ALA A 298 7.08 -1.53 0.73
CA ALA A 298 6.56 -0.72 -0.37
C ALA A 298 5.02 -0.65 -0.46
N GLN A 299 4.26 -1.47 0.28
CA GLN A 299 2.80 -1.35 0.35
C GLN A 299 2.32 -0.24 1.30
N HIS A 300 3.19 0.32 2.16
CA HIS A 300 2.86 1.37 3.14
C HIS A 300 2.11 2.54 2.48
N HIS A 301 1.21 3.19 3.24
CA HIS A 301 0.33 4.23 2.70
C HIS A 301 1.03 5.54 2.31
N ASP A 302 2.35 5.67 2.51
CA ASP A 302 3.19 6.70 1.86
C ASP A 302 4.15 6.19 0.78
N ALA A 303 4.27 4.87 0.62
CA ALA A 303 5.19 4.24 -0.32
C ALA A 303 4.60 4.12 -1.72
N VAL A 304 3.72 3.13 -1.97
CA VAL A 304 3.09 2.93 -3.28
C VAL A 304 2.13 4.07 -3.65
N SER A 305 1.49 4.71 -2.67
CA SER A 305 0.71 5.94 -2.85
C SER A 305 1.56 7.10 -3.41
N GLY A 306 2.85 7.13 -3.07
CA GLY A 306 3.82 8.11 -3.49
C GLY A 306 3.81 9.43 -2.72
N THR A 307 3.23 9.48 -1.52
CA THR A 307 3.12 10.69 -0.69
C THR A 307 4.34 10.96 0.21
N SER A 308 5.31 10.04 0.30
CA SER A 308 6.58 10.26 1.02
C SER A 308 7.45 11.38 0.43
N LYS A 309 8.42 11.89 1.22
CA LYS A 309 9.50 12.77 0.71
C LYS A 309 10.37 12.05 -0.33
N GLN A 310 11.03 12.82 -1.19
CA GLN A 310 11.82 12.28 -2.31
C GLN A 310 12.96 11.35 -1.87
N HIS A 311 13.68 11.67 -0.78
CA HIS A 311 14.77 10.81 -0.30
C HIS A 311 14.25 9.47 0.24
N VAL A 312 13.03 9.44 0.80
CA VAL A 312 12.34 8.22 1.23
C VAL A 312 11.88 7.40 0.02
N ALA A 313 11.34 8.03 -1.02
CA ALA A 313 11.01 7.36 -2.28
C ALA A 313 12.25 6.75 -2.97
N ASN A 314 13.41 7.39 -2.84
CA ASN A 314 14.69 6.85 -3.28
C ASN A 314 15.12 5.63 -2.44
N ASP A 315 14.86 5.63 -1.12
CA ASP A 315 15.14 4.49 -0.24
C ASP A 315 14.25 3.27 -0.57
N TYR A 316 12.95 3.46 -0.81
CA TYR A 316 12.08 2.39 -1.32
C TYR A 316 12.60 1.79 -2.62
N SER A 317 12.98 2.64 -3.57
CA SER A 317 13.54 2.21 -4.86
C SER A 317 14.85 1.43 -4.69
N LYS A 318 15.69 1.83 -3.73
CA LYS A 318 16.94 1.14 -3.35
C LYS A 318 16.67 -0.22 -2.71
N ARG A 319 15.73 -0.32 -1.76
CA ARG A 319 15.32 -1.60 -1.13
C ARG A 319 14.80 -2.59 -2.17
N LEU A 320 13.90 -2.15 -3.03
CA LEU A 320 13.37 -2.96 -4.15
C LEU A 320 14.49 -3.44 -5.08
N PHE A 321 15.47 -2.61 -5.39
CA PHE A 321 16.63 -3.01 -6.22
C PHE A 321 17.53 -4.04 -5.53
N ILE A 322 17.78 -3.91 -4.22
CA ILE A 322 18.59 -4.87 -3.45
C ILE A 322 17.88 -6.23 -3.41
N GLY A 323 16.60 -6.25 -3.04
CA GLY A 323 15.80 -7.48 -3.05
C GLY A 323 15.68 -8.12 -4.44
N TYR A 324 15.50 -7.29 -5.48
CA TYR A 324 15.51 -7.75 -6.87
C TYR A 324 16.82 -8.45 -7.24
N LYS A 325 17.98 -7.93 -6.82
CA LYS A 325 19.28 -8.50 -7.17
C LYS A 325 19.49 -9.89 -6.59
N GLU A 326 19.11 -10.12 -5.33
CA GLU A 326 19.16 -11.46 -4.75
C GLU A 326 18.17 -12.41 -5.42
N ALA A 327 16.95 -11.95 -5.69
CA ALA A 327 15.94 -12.72 -6.41
C ALA A 327 16.37 -13.04 -7.86
N GLU A 328 17.14 -12.17 -8.51
CA GLU A 328 17.72 -12.39 -9.85
C GLU A 328 18.77 -13.50 -9.83
N ASP A 329 19.64 -13.53 -8.82
CA ASP A 329 20.61 -14.62 -8.63
C ASP A 329 19.90 -15.94 -8.33
N LEU A 330 18.89 -15.94 -7.45
CA LEU A 330 18.05 -17.10 -7.15
C LEU A 330 17.36 -17.65 -8.41
N VAL A 331 16.71 -16.79 -9.22
CA VAL A 331 16.00 -17.19 -10.43
C VAL A 331 16.96 -17.78 -11.46
N SER A 332 18.10 -17.12 -11.70
CA SER A 332 19.12 -17.59 -12.64
C SER A 332 19.65 -18.98 -12.24
N ASN A 333 19.98 -19.16 -10.95
CA ASN A 333 20.42 -20.45 -10.41
C ASN A 333 19.32 -21.53 -10.51
N SER A 334 18.06 -21.17 -10.25
CA SER A 334 16.93 -22.11 -10.29
C SER A 334 16.66 -22.62 -11.70
N ILE A 335 16.66 -21.73 -12.71
CA ILE A 335 16.48 -22.12 -14.11
C ILE A 335 17.65 -22.98 -14.58
N ALA A 336 18.89 -22.62 -14.24
CA ALA A 336 20.06 -23.45 -14.56
C ALA A 336 19.97 -24.85 -13.95
N CYS A 337 19.53 -24.97 -12.70
CA CYS A 337 19.27 -26.26 -12.06
C CYS A 337 18.18 -27.11 -12.73
N MET A 338 17.20 -26.50 -13.40
CA MET A 338 16.14 -27.22 -14.13
C MET A 338 16.52 -27.58 -15.56
N VAL A 339 17.45 -26.83 -16.18
CA VAL A 339 17.95 -27.07 -17.54
C VAL A 339 19.11 -28.07 -17.56
N GLU A 340 19.94 -28.10 -16.52
CA GLU A 340 20.97 -29.12 -16.37
C GLU A 340 20.33 -30.48 -16.03
N SER A 341 20.75 -31.53 -16.75
CA SER A 341 20.21 -32.89 -16.60
C SER A 341 20.30 -33.36 -15.15
N ALA A 342 19.16 -33.67 -14.54
CA ALA A 342 19.02 -33.96 -13.11
C ALA A 342 20.02 -35.02 -12.62
N SER A 343 21.05 -34.59 -11.89
CA SER A 343 21.90 -35.51 -11.13
C SER A 343 21.15 -35.97 -9.86
N ALA A 344 21.35 -37.22 -9.47
CA ALA A 344 20.62 -37.86 -8.37
C ALA A 344 20.86 -37.22 -6.97
N SER A 345 21.78 -36.27 -6.84
CA SER A 345 22.14 -35.57 -5.59
C SER A 345 21.49 -34.19 -5.42
N GLY A 346 20.61 -33.78 -6.33
CA GLY A 346 20.03 -32.44 -6.36
C GLY A 346 21.00 -31.38 -6.90
N CYS A 347 20.47 -30.26 -7.40
CA CYS A 347 21.29 -29.20 -7.95
C CYS A 347 21.76 -28.21 -6.87
N LYS A 348 23.06 -28.22 -6.59
CA LYS A 348 23.69 -27.29 -5.63
C LYS A 348 24.41 -26.12 -6.31
N ASN A 349 25.21 -26.43 -7.34
CA ASN A 349 25.97 -25.45 -8.13
C ASN A 349 25.80 -25.78 -9.62
N PRO A 350 24.94 -25.07 -10.37
CA PRO A 350 24.87 -25.22 -11.82
C PRO A 350 26.16 -24.71 -12.49
N ARG A 351 26.49 -25.25 -13.65
CA ARG A 351 27.58 -24.79 -14.52
C ARG A 351 27.11 -23.73 -15.53
N ILE A 352 25.85 -23.77 -15.93
CA ILE A 352 25.21 -22.80 -16.82
C ILE A 352 24.91 -21.53 -16.03
N ASN A 353 25.48 -20.40 -16.49
CA ASN A 353 25.16 -19.08 -15.98
C ASN A 353 24.19 -18.37 -16.91
N PHE A 354 23.01 -17.99 -16.40
CA PHE A 354 22.07 -17.13 -17.12
C PHE A 354 22.32 -15.66 -16.79
N LYS A 355 22.24 -14.80 -17.81
CA LYS A 355 22.02 -13.36 -17.64
C LYS A 355 20.58 -13.05 -17.98
N GLN A 356 19.87 -12.41 -17.07
CA GLN A 356 18.47 -12.04 -17.30
C GLN A 356 18.37 -10.73 -18.08
N ALA A 357 17.81 -10.80 -19.28
CA ALA A 357 17.38 -9.63 -20.02
C ALA A 357 15.93 -9.32 -19.65
N ASN A 358 15.73 -8.55 -18.58
CA ASN A 358 14.39 -8.17 -18.17
C ASN A 358 13.81 -7.14 -19.16
N ILE A 359 12.94 -7.62 -20.05
CA ILE A 359 12.27 -6.85 -21.13
C ILE A 359 11.50 -5.64 -20.59
N TRP A 360 11.12 -5.68 -19.31
CA TRP A 360 10.41 -4.61 -18.61
C TRP A 360 11.31 -3.71 -17.75
N SER A 361 12.61 -4.02 -17.61
CA SER A 361 13.51 -3.22 -16.76
C SER A 361 13.60 -1.77 -17.24
N PRO A 362 13.89 -0.81 -16.34
CA PRO A 362 14.15 0.58 -16.75
C PRO A 362 15.22 0.70 -17.84
N PHE A 363 16.22 -0.20 -17.82
CA PHE A 363 17.30 -0.27 -18.82
C PHE A 363 16.82 -0.70 -20.21
N PHE A 364 15.84 -1.61 -20.30
CA PHE A 364 15.26 -2.00 -21.59
C PHE A 364 14.36 -0.90 -22.15
N ASN A 365 13.60 -0.20 -21.29
CA ASN A 365 12.80 0.97 -21.67
C ASN A 365 13.63 2.18 -22.16
N ILE A 366 14.96 2.17 -21.96
CA ILE A 366 15.91 3.16 -22.53
C ILE A 366 16.85 2.58 -23.60
N GLY A 367 16.55 1.38 -24.11
CA GLY A 367 17.31 0.75 -25.21
C GLY A 367 18.68 0.18 -24.84
N PHE A 368 19.00 0.04 -23.54
CA PHE A 368 20.27 -0.52 -23.08
C PHE A 368 20.28 -2.05 -23.12
N LEU A 369 20.61 -2.62 -24.28
CA LEU A 369 20.91 -4.04 -24.44
C LEU A 369 22.12 -4.23 -25.37
N HIS A 370 23.29 -4.45 -24.78
CA HIS A 370 24.53 -4.72 -25.53
C HIS A 370 24.69 -6.24 -25.74
N ILE A 371 24.68 -6.66 -27.00
CA ILE A 371 24.65 -8.06 -27.44
C ILE A 371 25.67 -8.24 -28.58
N GLU A 372 26.60 -9.19 -28.45
CA GLU A 372 27.69 -9.40 -29.43
C GLU A 372 27.83 -10.85 -29.96
N PHE A 373 27.02 -11.81 -29.47
CA PHE A 373 27.15 -13.24 -29.81
C PHE A 373 25.79 -13.91 -30.05
N ALA A 374 25.77 -15.21 -30.37
CA ALA A 374 24.54 -15.99 -30.54
C ALA A 374 23.89 -16.35 -29.19
N PHE A 375 22.56 -16.23 -29.08
CA PHE A 375 21.81 -16.42 -27.83
C PHE A 375 20.86 -17.61 -27.87
N VAL A 376 20.74 -18.31 -26.73
CA VAL A 376 19.65 -19.25 -26.44
C VAL A 376 18.68 -18.55 -25.49
N PHE A 377 17.43 -18.38 -25.92
CA PHE A 377 16.37 -17.82 -25.09
C PHE A 377 15.60 -18.93 -24.37
N ILE A 378 15.45 -18.81 -23.06
CA ILE A 378 14.61 -19.69 -22.24
C ILE A 378 13.48 -18.85 -21.65
N GLY A 379 12.24 -19.21 -21.98
CA GLY A 379 11.04 -18.58 -21.44
C GLY A 379 10.46 -19.39 -20.29
N PHE A 380 10.25 -18.76 -19.14
CA PHE A 380 9.48 -19.32 -18.03
C PHE A 380 8.10 -18.65 -17.95
N SER A 381 7.04 -19.44 -17.83
CA SER A 381 5.68 -18.95 -17.58
C SER A 381 5.31 -19.21 -16.12
N ALA A 382 5.15 -18.13 -15.34
CA ALA A 382 4.64 -18.20 -13.96
C ALA A 382 3.12 -18.41 -13.87
N ILE A 383 2.44 -18.54 -15.01
CA ILE A 383 0.99 -18.74 -15.15
C ILE A 383 0.73 -20.19 -15.57
N SER A 384 -0.24 -20.84 -14.93
CA SER A 384 -0.67 -22.23 -15.18
C SER A 384 -1.46 -22.44 -16.50
N LEU A 385 -1.72 -21.38 -17.25
CA LEU A 385 -2.41 -21.40 -18.53
C LEU A 385 -1.42 -21.31 -19.69
N SER A 386 -1.69 -22.01 -20.78
CA SER A 386 -0.92 -21.89 -22.02
C SER A 386 -0.96 -20.44 -22.53
N TYR A 387 0.20 -19.81 -22.64
CA TYR A 387 0.34 -18.39 -22.95
C TYR A 387 1.28 -18.16 -24.13
N PHE A 388 0.89 -17.26 -25.05
CA PHE A 388 1.71 -16.81 -26.16
C PHE A 388 1.91 -15.31 -26.05
N HIS A 389 3.15 -14.88 -25.84
CA HIS A 389 3.49 -13.46 -25.74
C HIS A 389 3.90 -12.89 -27.10
N TYR A 390 3.41 -11.69 -27.42
CA TYR A 390 3.84 -10.91 -28.58
C TYR A 390 4.41 -9.57 -28.08
N SER A 391 5.72 -9.46 -28.00
CA SER A 391 6.39 -8.19 -27.67
C SER A 391 6.37 -7.26 -28.88
N LEU A 392 5.78 -6.07 -28.71
CA LEU A 392 5.82 -4.99 -29.68
C LEU A 392 6.67 -3.86 -29.11
N PHE A 393 7.85 -3.64 -29.68
CA PHE A 393 8.75 -2.58 -29.22
C PHE A 393 8.19 -1.21 -29.64
N LEU A 394 7.76 -0.41 -28.66
CA LEU A 394 7.55 1.03 -28.83
C LEU A 394 8.90 1.76 -28.69
N SER A 395 9.02 2.95 -29.28
CA SER A 395 10.27 3.69 -29.20
C SER A 395 10.40 4.38 -27.83
N VAL A 396 11.63 4.44 -27.29
CA VAL A 396 11.95 5.08 -26.00
C VAL A 396 11.35 6.49 -25.88
N GLN A 397 11.36 7.21 -27.00
CA GLN A 397 10.91 8.60 -27.10
C GLN A 397 9.41 8.75 -26.83
N GLU A 398 8.57 7.81 -27.29
CA GLU A 398 7.12 7.82 -27.09
C GLU A 398 6.70 7.60 -25.64
N VAL A 399 7.47 6.84 -24.86
CA VAL A 399 7.19 6.58 -23.44
C VAL A 399 7.50 7.81 -22.57
N ILE A 400 8.54 8.58 -22.93
CA ILE A 400 8.94 9.79 -22.20
C ILE A 400 7.88 10.90 -22.30
N TYR A 401 7.22 11.06 -23.44
CA TYR A 401 6.12 12.02 -23.62
C TYR A 401 4.89 11.73 -22.74
N LEU A 402 4.70 10.50 -22.26
CA LEU A 402 3.48 10.09 -21.54
C LEU A 402 3.53 10.28 -20.02
N LEU A 403 4.69 10.63 -19.46
CA LEU A 403 4.93 10.62 -18.01
C LEU A 403 5.08 12.01 -17.36
N LYS A 404 5.02 13.10 -18.13
CA LYS A 404 5.08 14.47 -17.59
C LYS A 404 3.72 15.03 -17.20
N MET A 405 3.69 15.81 -16.12
CA MET A 405 2.54 16.59 -15.65
C MET A 405 2.18 17.68 -16.68
N VAL A 406 0.92 18.11 -16.67
CA VAL A 406 0.50 19.31 -17.42
C VAL A 406 1.34 20.52 -16.96
N ASP A 407 1.82 21.31 -17.91
CA ASP A 407 2.69 22.48 -17.71
C ASP A 407 4.07 22.24 -17.05
N GLU A 408 4.52 20.99 -16.89
CA GLU A 408 5.86 20.68 -16.35
C GLU A 408 7.00 21.07 -17.31
N ASP A 409 6.72 21.05 -18.60
CA ASP A 409 7.67 21.27 -19.69
C ASP A 409 6.94 21.68 -20.98
N LYS A 410 7.35 22.79 -21.60
CA LYS A 410 6.67 23.36 -22.78
C LYS A 410 6.73 22.49 -24.03
N ASP A 411 7.78 21.67 -24.16
CA ASP A 411 8.05 20.87 -25.36
C ASP A 411 7.68 19.39 -25.15
N LEU A 412 7.65 18.93 -23.90
CA LEU A 412 7.39 17.53 -23.54
C LEU A 412 6.01 17.29 -22.90
N SER A 413 5.27 18.33 -22.48
CA SER A 413 3.91 18.21 -21.89
C SER A 413 2.81 18.45 -22.93
N ILE A 414 2.96 17.88 -24.12
CA ILE A 414 2.02 18.01 -25.25
C ILE A 414 1.22 16.73 -25.47
N LYS A 415 0.15 16.79 -26.28
CA LYS A 415 -0.62 15.58 -26.64
C LYS A 415 0.26 14.59 -27.42
N ALA A 416 0.26 13.33 -27.00
CA ALA A 416 0.95 12.23 -27.66
C ALA A 416 0.00 11.44 -28.57
N THR A 417 0.53 10.94 -29.68
CA THR A 417 -0.22 10.18 -30.70
C THR A 417 0.36 8.78 -30.83
N VAL A 418 -0.42 7.76 -30.48
CA VAL A 418 0.00 6.36 -30.50
C VAL A 418 -0.66 5.63 -31.67
N GLU A 419 0.15 5.20 -32.64
CA GLU A 419 -0.32 4.41 -33.79
C GLU A 419 -0.43 2.91 -33.47
N LEU A 420 -1.65 2.39 -33.44
CA LEU A 420 -1.93 0.97 -33.25
C LEU A 420 -1.71 0.13 -34.53
N LYS A 421 -1.34 0.75 -35.65
CA LYS A 421 -0.98 0.05 -36.90
C LYS A 421 0.30 -0.78 -36.80
N ARG A 422 1.08 -0.64 -35.72
CA ARG A 422 2.36 -1.33 -35.54
C ARG A 422 2.27 -2.86 -35.38
N PHE A 423 1.10 -3.46 -35.13
CA PHE A 423 0.96 -4.93 -35.09
C PHE A 423 1.28 -5.57 -36.46
N PRO A 424 2.42 -6.28 -36.64
CA PRO A 424 2.82 -6.73 -37.96
C PRO A 424 1.87 -7.81 -38.49
N LYS A 425 1.41 -7.64 -39.75
CA LYS A 425 0.63 -8.63 -40.51
C LYS A 425 -0.74 -9.03 -39.93
N ARG A 426 -1.32 -8.29 -38.97
CA ARG A 426 -2.63 -8.61 -38.37
C ARG A 426 -3.65 -7.50 -38.55
N LYS A 427 -4.86 -7.84 -39.02
CA LYS A 427 -5.98 -6.90 -39.10
C LYS A 427 -6.63 -6.80 -37.71
N ILE A 428 -6.77 -5.57 -37.19
CA ILE A 428 -7.57 -5.32 -36.00
C ILE A 428 -9.05 -5.45 -36.38
N ASN A 429 -9.76 -6.38 -35.75
CA ASN A 429 -11.19 -6.60 -35.94
C ASN A 429 -12.03 -5.70 -35.03
N LYS A 430 -11.55 -5.43 -33.81
CA LYS A 430 -12.28 -4.64 -32.82
C LYS A 430 -11.32 -3.99 -31.83
N ILE A 431 -11.63 -2.78 -31.42
CA ILE A 431 -11.02 -2.11 -30.27
C ILE A 431 -12.14 -1.63 -29.33
N LYS A 432 -11.93 -1.77 -28.02
CA LYS A 432 -12.82 -1.25 -26.97
C LYS A 432 -11.98 -0.53 -25.91
N GLU A 433 -12.40 0.67 -25.51
CA GLU A 433 -11.84 1.37 -24.36
C GLU A 433 -12.46 0.85 -23.06
N MET A 434 -11.63 0.65 -22.05
CA MET A 434 -11.99 0.06 -20.76
C MET A 434 -11.72 1.04 -19.61
N SER A 435 -12.18 0.69 -18.42
CA SER A 435 -11.63 1.18 -17.14
C SER A 435 -10.11 0.97 -17.06
N LEU A 436 -9.40 1.74 -16.24
CA LEU A 436 -7.95 1.58 -16.02
C LEU A 436 -7.56 0.13 -15.68
N SER A 437 -8.34 -0.52 -14.82
CA SER A 437 -8.25 -1.93 -14.42
C SER A 437 -8.69 -2.97 -15.47
N ALA A 438 -8.96 -2.57 -16.71
CA ALA A 438 -9.46 -3.40 -17.82
C ALA A 438 -10.75 -4.21 -17.58
N ASN A 439 -11.41 -4.06 -16.43
CA ASN A 439 -12.51 -4.93 -15.97
C ASN A 439 -13.92 -4.46 -16.35
N GLN A 440 -14.09 -3.23 -16.84
CA GLN A 440 -15.37 -2.67 -17.27
C GLN A 440 -15.20 -1.86 -18.56
N GLU A 441 -16.18 -1.89 -19.46
CA GLU A 441 -16.16 -1.05 -20.66
C GLU A 441 -16.33 0.42 -20.29
N ARG A 442 -15.58 1.33 -20.92
CA ARG A 442 -15.56 2.74 -20.49
C ARG A 442 -16.91 3.42 -20.61
N GLU A 443 -17.68 3.08 -21.64
CA GLU A 443 -19.04 3.61 -21.84
C GLU A 443 -19.99 3.19 -20.69
N GLU A 444 -19.89 1.93 -20.23
CA GLU A 444 -20.66 1.41 -19.10
C GLU A 444 -20.20 1.95 -17.75
N LEU A 445 -18.90 2.25 -17.61
CA LEU A 445 -18.35 2.93 -16.45
C LEU A 445 -18.88 4.37 -16.35
N GLU A 446 -18.85 5.15 -17.44
CA GLU A 446 -19.31 6.56 -17.42
C GLU A 446 -20.82 6.69 -17.17
N LYS A 447 -21.64 5.70 -17.58
CA LYS A 447 -23.07 5.64 -17.22
C LYS A 447 -23.31 5.47 -15.71
N LYS A 448 -22.37 4.81 -15.01
CA LYS A 448 -22.45 4.47 -13.57
C LYS A 448 -21.58 5.39 -12.70
N ARG A 449 -20.74 6.22 -13.32
CA ARG A 449 -19.83 7.13 -12.62
C ARG A 449 -20.62 8.20 -11.88
N LEU A 450 -20.34 8.34 -10.59
CA LEU A 450 -20.91 9.39 -9.76
C LEU A 450 -20.53 10.76 -10.34
N LYS A 451 -21.54 11.54 -10.73
CA LYS A 451 -21.38 12.91 -11.25
C LYS A 451 -21.40 13.88 -10.07
N TRP A 452 -20.23 14.07 -9.48
CA TRP A 452 -20.01 15.05 -8.43
C TRP A 452 -20.27 16.47 -8.95
N LYS A 453 -21.14 17.22 -8.28
CA LYS A 453 -21.25 18.67 -8.45
C LYS A 453 -20.52 19.32 -7.27
N ALA A 454 -19.40 19.98 -7.53
CA ALA A 454 -18.76 20.81 -6.52
C ALA A 454 -19.57 22.10 -6.32
N GLU A 455 -19.70 22.56 -5.08
CA GLU A 455 -20.31 23.85 -4.77
C GLU A 455 -19.26 24.96 -4.94
N ALA A 456 -19.38 25.72 -6.04
CA ALA A 456 -18.46 26.74 -6.58
C ALA A 456 -17.12 26.21 -7.14
N ARG A 457 -16.50 26.78 -8.19
CA ARG A 457 -16.80 27.99 -9.01
C ARG A 457 -17.21 27.61 -10.46
N SER A 458 -17.65 28.61 -11.24
CA SER A 458 -17.97 28.49 -12.68
C SER A 458 -16.78 28.16 -13.60
N ASP A 459 -15.55 28.19 -13.10
CA ASP A 459 -14.33 27.94 -13.87
C ASP A 459 -13.90 26.47 -13.78
N SER A 460 -14.79 25.55 -14.14
CA SER A 460 -14.37 24.18 -14.46
C SER A 460 -13.65 24.20 -15.80
N GLN A 461 -12.32 24.38 -15.80
CA GLN A 461 -11.51 24.05 -16.97
C GLN A 461 -11.65 22.54 -17.22
N ASP A 462 -12.35 22.17 -18.28
CA ASP A 462 -12.33 20.81 -18.80
C ASP A 462 -10.89 20.45 -19.13
N VAL A 463 -10.29 19.56 -18.34
CA VAL A 463 -8.94 19.05 -18.61
C VAL A 463 -8.97 18.38 -19.98
N PRO A 464 -8.25 18.91 -20.99
CA PRO A 464 -8.39 18.47 -22.36
C PRO A 464 -7.95 17.01 -22.46
N ARG A 465 -8.86 16.14 -22.91
CA ARG A 465 -8.62 14.71 -23.10
C ARG A 465 -8.14 14.42 -24.53
N GLY A 466 -7.50 13.28 -24.76
CA GLY A 466 -7.26 12.76 -26.10
C GLY A 466 -8.58 12.39 -26.80
N GLY A 467 -8.64 12.53 -28.13
CA GLY A 467 -9.84 12.23 -28.91
C GLY A 467 -10.32 10.76 -28.80
N PRO A 468 -11.57 10.46 -29.15
CA PRO A 468 -12.04 9.08 -29.28
C PRO A 468 -11.17 8.33 -30.29
N VAL A 469 -10.92 7.04 -30.04
CA VAL A 469 -10.09 6.23 -30.95
C VAL A 469 -10.78 6.10 -32.30
N ASP A 470 -10.12 6.56 -33.36
CA ASP A 470 -10.60 6.39 -34.73
C ASP A 470 -10.37 4.93 -35.16
N PRO A 471 -11.43 4.12 -35.37
CA PRO A 471 -11.30 2.70 -35.68
C PRO A 471 -10.78 2.45 -37.11
N THR A 472 -10.72 3.47 -37.96
CA THR A 472 -10.19 3.39 -39.33
C THR A 472 -8.73 3.82 -39.40
N LYS A 473 -8.35 4.88 -38.67
CA LYS A 473 -6.95 5.33 -38.60
C LYS A 473 -6.12 4.48 -37.65
N LEU A 474 -6.76 3.84 -36.66
CA LEU A 474 -6.12 3.05 -35.60
C LEU A 474 -5.08 3.89 -34.83
N VAL A 475 -5.51 5.08 -34.43
CA VAL A 475 -4.70 6.07 -33.69
C VAL A 475 -5.39 6.38 -32.37
N VAL A 476 -4.60 6.40 -31.29
CA VAL A 476 -5.02 6.86 -29.96
C VAL A 476 -4.31 8.17 -29.67
N GLU A 477 -5.07 9.22 -29.41
CA GLU A 477 -4.52 10.43 -28.78
C GLU A 477 -4.55 10.27 -27.26
N LEU A 478 -3.48 10.73 -26.61
CA LEU A 478 -3.32 10.80 -25.17
C LEU A 478 -2.93 12.23 -24.80
N SER A 479 -3.67 12.84 -23.87
CA SER A 479 -3.21 14.10 -23.28
C SER A 479 -2.18 13.83 -22.18
N PRO A 480 -1.39 14.84 -21.74
CA PRO A 480 -0.44 14.65 -20.65
C PRO A 480 -1.12 14.05 -19.41
N MET A 481 -0.44 13.12 -18.74
CA MET A 481 -0.97 12.32 -17.62
C MET A 481 -2.20 11.44 -17.94
N GLU A 482 -2.63 11.32 -19.20
CA GLU A 482 -3.80 10.51 -19.55
C GLU A 482 -3.45 9.02 -19.73
N ILE A 483 -3.95 8.17 -18.82
CA ILE A 483 -3.88 6.72 -18.96
C ILE A 483 -5.19 6.20 -19.57
N ARG A 484 -5.08 5.47 -20.69
CA ARG A 484 -6.22 4.80 -21.36
C ARG A 484 -5.92 3.31 -21.53
N THR A 485 -6.91 2.47 -21.23
CA THR A 485 -6.80 1.02 -21.33
C THR A 485 -7.68 0.51 -22.46
N PHE A 486 -7.14 -0.35 -23.34
CA PHE A 486 -7.87 -0.89 -24.49
C PHE A 486 -7.80 -2.41 -24.56
N VAL A 487 -8.91 -3.03 -24.96
CA VAL A 487 -8.95 -4.43 -25.39
C VAL A 487 -9.02 -4.45 -26.92
N ILE A 488 -8.08 -5.15 -27.54
CA ILE A 488 -7.92 -5.25 -29.00
C ILE A 488 -8.12 -6.70 -29.44
N VAL A 489 -9.00 -6.91 -30.41
CA VAL A 489 -9.29 -8.22 -31.03
C VAL A 489 -8.71 -8.24 -32.44
N LEU A 490 -7.94 -9.28 -32.75
CA LEU A 490 -7.23 -9.47 -34.02
C LEU A 490 -7.89 -10.55 -34.90
N SER A 491 -7.70 -10.48 -36.21
CA SER A 491 -8.24 -11.47 -37.16
C SER A 491 -7.40 -12.75 -37.24
N GLN A 492 -8.01 -13.89 -36.86
CA GLN A 492 -7.54 -15.27 -37.03
C GLN A 492 -6.20 -15.70 -36.36
N SER A 493 -6.24 -16.91 -35.82
CA SER A 493 -5.10 -17.65 -35.29
C SER A 493 -4.42 -18.47 -36.40
N LEU A 494 -3.10 -18.34 -36.55
CA LEU A 494 -2.31 -19.30 -37.34
C LEU A 494 -2.16 -20.63 -36.56
N PRO A 495 -2.06 -21.78 -37.25
CA PRO A 495 -1.64 -23.03 -36.64
C PRO A 495 -0.23 -22.89 -36.02
N ALA A 496 -0.01 -23.49 -34.85
CA ALA A 496 1.21 -23.31 -34.06
C ALA A 496 2.53 -23.62 -34.83
N ALA A 497 2.48 -24.49 -35.84
CA ALA A 497 3.63 -24.92 -36.62
C ALA A 497 4.23 -23.85 -37.56
N GLU A 498 3.44 -22.88 -38.04
CA GLU A 498 3.96 -21.86 -38.97
C GLU A 498 4.61 -20.67 -38.26
N VAL A 499 4.19 -20.38 -37.02
CA VAL A 499 4.72 -19.27 -36.22
C VAL A 499 6.23 -19.43 -36.00
N TRP A 500 6.74 -20.66 -35.87
CA TRP A 500 8.16 -20.91 -35.58
C TRP A 500 9.07 -20.58 -36.77
N LYS A 501 8.58 -20.71 -38.01
CA LYS A 501 9.39 -20.48 -39.22
C LYS A 501 9.60 -19.01 -39.57
N SER A 502 8.71 -18.10 -39.17
CA SER A 502 8.82 -16.68 -39.52
C SER A 502 9.75 -15.85 -38.63
N HIS A 503 10.41 -16.47 -37.65
CA HIS A 503 11.24 -15.79 -36.64
C HIS A 503 12.76 -16.08 -36.75
N MET A 504 13.20 -16.86 -37.74
CA MET A 504 14.64 -17.10 -38.01
C MET A 504 15.21 -16.26 -39.15
N SER A 505 14.49 -15.22 -39.61
CA SER A 505 14.91 -14.36 -40.72
C SER A 505 14.62 -12.88 -40.42
N LEU A 506 15.29 -12.35 -39.39
CA LEU A 506 15.52 -10.93 -39.13
C LEU A 506 16.79 -10.79 -38.29
#